data_AF-A0A9P6D0F5-F1
#
_entry.id   AF-A0A9P6D0F5-F1
#
_cell.length_a   1.000
_cell.length_b   1.000
_cell.length_c   1.000
_cell.angle_alpha   90.00
_cell.angle_beta   90.00
_cell.angle_gamma   90.00
#
_symmetry.space_group_name_H-M   'P 1'
#
loop_
_entity.id
_entity.type
_entity.pdbx_description
1 polymer ?
#
loop_
_entity_poly.entity_id
_entity_poly.type
_entity_poly.pdbx_seq_one_letter_code
_entity_poly.pdbx_strand_id
1 'polypeptide(L)' 'MEGGLHHSAAESVGSSTITDLPLELLAEILKNVEWKDILRMRQTCWRLNGASKARDIWDCLLSVRL' A
#
# COMPACT_ATOMS: atom_id res chain seq x y z
N MET A 1 -9.35 36.33 36.24
CA MET A 1 -9.84 36.08 34.87
C MET A 1 -8.94 35.03 34.25
N GLU A 2 -9.22 33.76 34.55
CA GLU A 2 -8.50 32.63 33.95
C GLU A 2 -9.26 32.24 32.69
N GLY A 3 -8.73 32.67 31.56
CA GLY A 3 -9.18 32.24 30.23
C GLY A 3 -8.06 31.44 29.59
N GLY A 4 -7.80 30.24 30.13
CA GLY A 4 -6.93 29.27 29.46
C GLY A 4 -7.55 28.91 28.12
N LEU A 5 -6.98 29.40 27.04
CA LEU A 5 -7.28 28.95 25.69
C LEU A 5 -6.76 27.52 25.58
N HIS A 6 -7.65 26.56 25.72
CA HIS A 6 -7.41 25.17 25.34
C HIS A 6 -6.97 25.18 23.87
N HIS A 7 -5.66 24.99 23.63
CA HIS A 7 -5.16 24.61 22.32
C HIS A 7 -5.82 23.27 21.97
N SER A 8 -6.93 23.34 21.23
CA SER A 8 -7.52 22.20 20.57
C SER A 8 -6.52 21.73 19.53
N ALA A 9 -5.78 20.66 19.85
CA ALA A 9 -5.02 19.91 18.87
C ALA A 9 -6.03 19.37 17.86
N ALA A 10 -6.21 20.09 16.75
CA ALA A 10 -6.91 19.57 15.61
C ALA A 10 -6.19 18.28 15.18
N GLU A 11 -6.82 17.14 15.43
CA GLU A 11 -6.42 15.87 14.83
C GLU A 11 -6.45 16.08 13.31
N SER A 12 -5.27 16.31 12.74
CA SER A 12 -5.09 16.31 11.30
C SER A 12 -5.45 14.90 10.85
N VAL A 13 -6.61 14.73 10.22
CA VAL A 13 -6.97 13.52 9.47
C VAL A 13 -5.95 13.41 8.34
N GLY A 14 -4.81 12.77 8.64
CA GLY A 14 -3.73 12.58 7.70
C GLY A 14 -4.25 11.69 6.57
N SER A 15 -4.39 12.27 5.38
CA SER A 15 -4.70 11.52 4.17
C SER A 15 -3.56 10.53 3.91
N SER A 16 -3.77 9.27 4.30
CA SER A 16 -2.81 8.20 4.08
C SER A 16 -3.13 7.53 2.75
N THR A 17 -2.17 7.53 1.84
CA THR A 17 -2.29 6.85 0.55
C THR A 17 -1.84 5.41 0.66
N ILE A 18 -2.35 4.52 -0.21
CA ILE A 18 -1.89 3.12 -0.23
C ILE A 18 -0.38 3.02 -0.43
N THR A 19 0.20 3.97 -1.17
CA THR A 19 1.64 4.03 -1.44
C THR A 19 2.47 4.41 -0.22
N ASP A 20 1.88 4.90 0.87
CA ASP A 20 2.62 5.20 2.10
C ASP A 20 2.97 3.94 2.90
N LEU A 21 2.37 2.80 2.56
CA LEU A 21 2.69 1.51 3.16
C LEU A 21 4.11 1.05 2.82
N PRO A 22 4.80 0.36 3.74
CA PRO A 22 6.02 -0.40 3.45
C PRO A 22 5.85 -1.32 2.24
N LEU A 23 6.95 -1.57 1.51
CA LEU A 23 6.92 -2.38 0.29
C LEU A 23 6.46 -3.82 0.56
N GLU A 24 6.77 -4.34 1.74
CA GLU A 24 6.38 -5.66 2.21
C GLU A 24 4.85 -5.76 2.33
N LEU A 25 4.21 -4.74 2.92
CA LEU A 25 2.75 -4.70 3.02
C LEU A 25 2.09 -4.52 1.64
N LEU A 26 2.69 -3.72 0.76
CA LEU A 26 2.24 -3.61 -0.63
C LEU A 26 2.34 -4.96 -1.37
N ALA A 27 3.41 -5.73 -1.13
CA ALA A 27 3.58 -7.06 -1.72
C ALA A 27 2.53 -8.05 -1.20
N GLU A 28 2.23 -8.04 0.10
CA GLU A 28 1.14 -8.86 0.67
C GLU A 28 -0.23 -8.52 0.06
N ILE A 29 -0.51 -7.23 -0.18
CA ILE A 29 -1.73 -6.82 -0.87
C ILE A 29 -1.73 -7.37 -2.31
N LEU A 30 -0.62 -7.22 -3.04
CA LEU A 30 -0.50 -7.66 -4.43
C LEU A 30 -0.66 -9.19 -4.60
N LYS A 31 -0.37 -10.01 -3.58
CA LYS A 31 -0.65 -11.47 -3.61
C LYS A 31 -2.13 -11.80 -3.78
N ASN A 32 -3.02 -10.88 -3.43
CA ASN A 32 -4.48 -11.06 -3.51
C ASN A 32 -5.07 -10.48 -4.81
N VAL A 33 -4.24 -10.05 -5.74
CA VAL A 33 -4.65 -9.39 -6.99
C VAL A 33 -4.38 -10.31 -8.18
N GLU A 34 -5.27 -10.30 -9.17
CA GLU A 34 -5.08 -11.02 -10.43
C GLU A 34 -3.79 -10.57 -11.14
N TRP A 35 -3.01 -11.51 -11.70
CA TRP A 35 -1.70 -11.20 -12.30
C TRP A 35 -1.74 -10.09 -13.36
N LYS A 36 -2.83 -10.00 -14.14
CA LYS A 36 -3.01 -8.96 -15.16
C LYS A 36 -3.10 -7.57 -14.52
N ASP A 37 -3.77 -7.47 -13.38
CA ASP A 37 -3.93 -6.23 -12.66
C ASP A 37 -2.65 -5.82 -11.94
N ILE A 38 -1.86 -6.78 -11.44
CA ILE A 38 -0.50 -6.51 -10.94
C ILE A 38 0.37 -5.89 -12.02
N LEU A 39 0.32 -6.40 -13.26
CA LEU A 39 1.08 -5.82 -14.37
C LEU A 39 0.61 -4.42 -14.76
N ARG A 40 -0.67 -4.10 -14.59
CA ARG A 40 -1.19 -2.72 -14.76
C ARG A 40 -0.73 -1.83 -13.63
N MET A 41 -0.84 -2.28 -12.38
CA MET A 41 -0.38 -1.55 -11.18
C MET A 41 1.12 -1.26 -11.21
N ARG A 42 1.93 -2.16 -11.79
CA ARG A 42 3.36 -1.94 -12.00
C ARG A 42 3.66 -0.65 -12.79
N GLN A 43 2.75 -0.23 -13.67
CA GLN A 43 2.93 0.93 -14.54
C GLN A 43 2.44 2.23 -13.92
N THR A 44 1.90 2.23 -12.70
CA THR A 44 1.27 3.42 -12.11
C THR A 44 2.26 4.27 -11.30
N CYS A 45 3.13 3.66 -10.49
CA CYS A 45 4.12 4.37 -9.69
C CYS A 45 5.33 3.51 -9.31
N TRP A 46 6.42 4.15 -8.88
CA TRP A 46 7.68 3.47 -8.55
C TRP A 46 7.53 2.50 -7.36
N ARG A 47 6.64 2.78 -6.40
CA ARG A 47 6.40 1.90 -5.24
C ARG A 47 5.67 0.63 -5.63
N LEU A 48 4.60 0.74 -6.42
CA LEU A 48 3.87 -0.42 -6.94
C LEU A 48 4.72 -1.21 -7.94
N ASN A 49 5.55 -0.54 -8.74
CA ASN A 49 6.57 -1.19 -9.55
C ASN A 49 7.55 -2.00 -8.70
N GLY A 50 8.08 -1.42 -7.61
CA GLY A 50 8.98 -2.09 -6.67
C GLY A 50 8.33 -3.30 -6.01
N ALA A 51 7.14 -3.12 -5.43
CA ALA A 51 6.41 -4.19 -4.76
C ALA A 51 6.07 -5.34 -5.74
N SER A 52 5.64 -5.04 -6.97
CA SER A 52 5.28 -6.05 -7.99
C SER A 52 6.41 -6.98 -8.45
N LYS A 53 7.66 -6.72 -8.02
CA LYS A 53 8.84 -7.54 -8.34
C LYS A 53 9.16 -8.56 -7.26
N ALA A 54 8.46 -8.53 -6.12
CA ALA A 54 8.66 -9.51 -5.07
C ALA A 54 8.30 -10.91 -5.61
N ARG A 55 9.25 -11.85 -5.47
CA ARG A 55 9.18 -13.18 -6.09
C ARG A 55 8.01 -14.00 -5.51
N ASP A 56 7.79 -13.88 -4.22
CA ASP A 56 6.74 -14.55 -3.47
C ASP A 56 5.32 -14.21 -3.96
N ILE A 57 5.12 -13.02 -4.55
CA ILE A 57 3.87 -12.68 -5.26
C ILE A 57 3.61 -13.67 -6.40
N TRP A 58 4.62 -13.91 -7.23
CA TRP A 58 4.49 -14.75 -8.41
C TRP A 58 4.44 -16.22 -8.05
N ASP A 59 5.20 -16.65 -7.04
CA ASP A 59 5.13 -18.01 -6.51
C ASP A 59 3.71 -18.31 -5.98
N CYS A 60 3.06 -17.35 -5.28
CA CYS A 60 1.67 -17.49 -4.82
C CYS A 60 0.68 -17.61 -5.99
N LEU A 61 0.79 -16.73 -7.00
CA LEU A 61 -0.12 -16.72 -8.15
C LEU A 61 -0.06 -18.01 -8.99
N LEU A 62 1.14 -18.58 -9.12
CA LEU A 62 1.34 -19.83 -9.82
C LEU A 62 0.86 -21.03 -9.00
N SER A 63 1.02 -20.99 -7.68
CA SER A 63 0.54 -22.06 -6.79
C SER A 63 -0.98 -22.14 -6.68
N VAL A 64 -1.70 -21.03 -6.80
CA VAL A 64 -3.18 -21.01 -6.69
C VAL A 64 -3.87 -21.47 -7.98
N ARG A 65 -3.13 -21.58 -9.10
CA ARG A 65 -3.69 -21.87 -10.42
C ARG A 65 -3.19 -23.15 -11.09
N LEU A 66 -2.35 -23.93 -10.41
CA LEU A 66 -1.92 -25.28 -10.80
C LEU A 66 -2.57 -26.29 -9.86
#